data_AF-A0A9E6J879-F1
#
_entry.id   AF-A0A9E6J879-F1
#
_cell.length_a   1.000
_cell.length_b   1.000
_cell.length_c   1.000
_cell.angle_alpha   90.00
_cell.angle_beta   90.00
_cell.angle_gamma   90.00
#
_symmetry.space_group_name_H-M   'P 1'
#
loop_
_entity.id
_entity.type
_entity.pdbx_description
1 polymer ?
#
loop_
_entity_poly.entity_id
_entity_poly.type
_entity_poly.pdbx_seq_one_letter_code
_entity_poly.pdbx_strand_id
1 'polypeptide(L)'
;MKLSSQDIDLIEQLLHVRKRKEERLQAQWNQLKAQQDECKREKQKSYQEWLVSRETLANPLQTEDVMDRRQLRQLLGEKQNQYMDERSKAESVDDWHKRIEQLEREKLELWTQKTRLIRGQEKLKEVLDE
;
A
#
# COMPACT_ATOMS: atom_id res chain seq x y z
N MET A 1 -1.65 -38.99 -29.17
CA MET A 1 -0.95 -40.19 -28.66
C MET A 1 -1.68 -40.55 -27.37
N LYS A 2 -2.02 -41.82 -27.11
CA LYS A 2 -2.68 -42.13 -25.82
C LYS A 2 -1.65 -42.01 -24.70
N LEU A 3 -1.90 -41.10 -23.76
CA LEU A 3 -1.11 -40.97 -22.52
C LEU A 3 -1.12 -42.31 -21.76
N SER A 4 -0.01 -42.64 -21.11
CA SER A 4 0.01 -43.77 -20.19
C SER A 4 -0.73 -43.41 -18.90
N SER A 5 -1.17 -44.41 -18.14
CA SER A 5 -1.81 -44.18 -16.82
C SER A 5 -0.88 -43.41 -15.86
N GLN A 6 0.43 -43.64 -15.96
CA GLN A 6 1.43 -42.91 -15.16
C GLN A 6 1.52 -41.43 -15.54
N ASP A 7 1.37 -41.11 -16.84
CA ASP A 7 1.38 -39.72 -17.30
C ASP A 7 0.12 -38.97 -16.84
N ILE A 8 -1.04 -39.65 -16.87
CA ILE A 8 -2.30 -39.10 -16.38
C ILE A 8 -2.21 -38.79 -14.88
N ASP A 9 -1.77 -39.74 -14.06
CA ASP A 9 -1.59 -39.55 -12.62
C ASP A 9 -0.63 -38.38 -12.31
N LEU A 10 0.46 -38.26 -13.09
CA LEU A 10 1.42 -37.18 -12.94
C LEU A 10 0.80 -35.81 -13.28
N ILE A 11 0.03 -35.72 -14.37
CA ILE A 11 -0.61 -34.45 -14.76
C ILE A 11 -1.68 -34.05 -13.71
N GLU A 12 -2.45 -34.99 -13.18
CA GLU A 12 -3.41 -34.74 -12.11
C GLU A 12 -2.73 -34.21 -10.84
N GLN A 13 -1.61 -34.83 -10.44
CA GLN A 13 -0.80 -34.32 -9.31
C GLN A 13 -0.28 -32.90 -9.57
N LEU A 14 0.20 -32.61 -10.78
CA LEU A 14 0.66 -31.27 -11.17
C LEU A 14 -0.48 -30.24 -11.11
N LEU A 15 -1.68 -30.60 -11.57
CA LEU A 15 -2.86 -29.75 -11.47
C LEU A 15 -3.22 -29.47 -10.01
N HIS A 16 -3.18 -30.50 -9.15
CA HIS A 16 -3.45 -30.35 -7.72
C HIS A 16 -2.44 -29.40 -7.04
N VAL A 17 -1.14 -29.56 -7.32
CA VAL A 17 -0.09 -28.67 -6.80
C VAL A 17 -0.31 -27.23 -7.27
N ARG A 18 -0.67 -27.04 -8.54
CA ARG A 18 -0.94 -25.71 -9.10
C ARG A 18 -2.17 -25.06 -8.48
N LYS A 19 -3.24 -25.81 -8.21
CA LYS A 19 -4.43 -25.31 -7.52
C LYS A 19 -4.08 -24.77 -6.12
N ARG A 20 -3.30 -25.52 -5.34
CA ARG A 20 -2.81 -25.05 -4.02
C ARG A 20 -2.00 -23.75 -4.13
N LYS A 21 -1.18 -23.63 -5.17
CA LYS A 21 -0.38 -22.42 -5.42
C LYS A 21 -1.27 -21.23 -5.80
N GLU A 22 -2.34 -21.46 -6.57
CA GLU A 22 -3.33 -20.44 -6.91
C GLU A 22 -4.05 -19.91 -5.66
N GLU A 23 -4.51 -20.81 -4.79
CA GLU A 23 -5.16 -20.46 -3.52
C GLU A 23 -4.22 -19.61 -2.64
N ARG A 24 -2.93 -19.96 -2.56
CA ARG A 24 -1.92 -19.18 -1.85
C ARG A 24 -1.74 -17.79 -2.46
N LEU A 25 -1.64 -17.68 -3.79
CA LEU A 25 -1.52 -16.38 -4.48
C LEU A 25 -2.78 -15.53 -4.25
N GLN A 26 -3.96 -16.14 -4.25
CA GLN A 26 -5.22 -15.44 -3.97
C GLN A 26 -5.28 -14.93 -2.52
N ALA A 27 -4.81 -15.73 -1.55
CA ALA A 27 -4.71 -15.30 -0.16
C ALA A 27 -3.75 -14.11 0.01
N GLN A 28 -2.58 -14.16 -0.62
CA GLN A 28 -1.61 -13.06 -0.63
C GLN A 28 -2.20 -11.80 -1.28
N TRP A 29 -2.91 -11.94 -2.39
CA TRP A 29 -3.60 -10.84 -3.05
C TRP A 29 -4.63 -10.16 -2.13
N ASN A 30 -5.45 -10.96 -1.45
CA ASN A 30 -6.45 -10.45 -0.51
C ASN A 30 -5.80 -9.70 0.66
N GLN A 31 -4.69 -10.22 1.17
CA GLN A 31 -3.91 -9.56 2.23
C GLN A 31 -3.35 -8.21 1.75
N LEU A 32 -2.70 -8.17 0.59
CA LEU A 32 -2.17 -6.90 0.03
C LEU A 32 -3.28 -5.90 -0.25
N LYS A 33 -4.46 -6.36 -0.69
CA LYS A 33 -5.62 -5.49 -0.89
C LYS A 33 -6.08 -4.87 0.41
N ALA A 34 -6.25 -5.67 1.47
CA ALA A 34 -6.63 -5.17 2.78
C ALA A 34 -5.60 -4.16 3.35
N GLN A 35 -4.31 -4.45 3.19
CA GLN A 35 -3.24 -3.53 3.58
C GLN A 35 -3.26 -2.23 2.78
N GLN A 36 -3.55 -2.27 1.48
CA GLN A 36 -3.67 -1.07 0.65
C GLN A 36 -4.86 -0.21 1.06
N ASP A 37 -6.00 -0.83 1.34
CA ASP A 37 -7.20 -0.13 1.82
C ASP A 37 -6.92 0.54 3.16
N GLU A 38 -6.19 -0.13 4.07
CA GLU A 38 -5.73 0.47 5.33
C GLU A 38 -4.80 1.65 5.12
N CYS A 39 -3.76 1.50 4.29
CA CYS A 39 -2.82 2.58 4.01
C CYS A 39 -3.51 3.81 3.40
N LYS A 40 -4.54 3.61 2.56
CA LYS A 40 -5.33 4.71 2.01
C LYS A 40 -6.12 5.46 3.09
N ARG A 41 -6.68 4.74 4.06
CA ARG A 41 -7.36 5.35 5.22
C ARG A 41 -6.39 6.15 6.07
N GLU A 42 -5.24 5.59 6.42
CA GLU A 42 -4.23 6.27 7.23
C GLU A 42 -3.61 7.48 6.50
N LYS A 43 -3.39 7.39 5.18
CA LYS A 43 -2.99 8.53 4.35
C LYS A 43 -4.01 9.66 4.45
N GLN A 44 -5.30 9.34 4.32
CA GLN A 44 -6.37 10.34 4.38
C GLN A 44 -6.44 11.02 5.74
N LYS A 45 -6.29 10.25 6.83
CA LYS A 45 -6.23 10.78 8.20
C LYS A 45 -5.03 11.71 8.38
N SER A 46 -3.83 11.26 7.99
CA SER A 46 -2.59 12.06 8.06
C SER A 46 -2.72 13.35 7.25
N TYR A 47 -3.37 13.28 6.09
CA TYR A 47 -3.64 14.45 5.25
C TYR A 47 -4.57 15.46 5.94
N GLN A 48 -5.62 15.00 6.63
CA GLN A 48 -6.49 15.88 7.42
C GLN A 48 -5.73 16.56 8.57
N GLU A 49 -4.90 15.82 9.29
CA GLU A 49 -4.06 16.36 10.37
C GLU A 49 -3.06 17.39 9.85
N TRP A 50 -2.47 17.13 8.68
CA TRP A 50 -1.61 18.08 7.98
C TRP A 50 -2.36 19.37 7.62
N LEU A 51 -3.56 19.26 7.05
CA LEU A 51 -4.39 20.44 6.71
C LEU A 51 -4.71 21.31 7.91
N VAL A 52 -5.09 20.72 9.06
CA VAL A 52 -5.35 21.44 10.30
C VAL A 52 -4.11 22.21 10.78
N SER A 53 -2.94 21.58 10.68
CA SER A 53 -1.66 22.18 11.09
C SER A 53 -1.28 23.35 10.17
N ARG A 54 -1.54 23.18 8.87
CA ARG A 54 -1.32 24.22 7.86
C ARG A 54 -2.26 25.41 8.03
N GLU A 55 -3.53 25.16 8.36
CA GLU A 55 -4.50 26.22 8.67
C GLU A 55 -4.09 27.01 9.94
N THR A 56 -3.61 26.31 10.97
CA THR A 56 -3.07 26.94 12.19
C THR A 56 -1.88 27.85 11.89
N LEU A 57 -1.00 27.47 10.97
CA LEU A 57 0.12 28.31 10.52
C LEU A 57 -0.33 29.51 9.70
N ALA A 58 -1.35 29.33 8.85
CA ALA A 58 -1.88 30.37 7.99
C ALA A 58 -2.63 31.47 8.77
N ASN A 59 -3.14 31.15 9.96
CA ASN A 59 -3.79 32.13 10.84
C ASN A 59 -2.74 33.12 11.39
N PRO A 60 -2.77 34.39 10.94
CA PRO A 60 -1.85 35.39 11.44
C PRO A 60 -2.15 35.66 12.91
N LEU A 61 -1.11 35.76 13.73
CA LEU A 61 -1.24 36.25 15.10
C LEU A 61 -1.65 37.72 15.04
N GLN A 62 -2.92 38.00 15.37
CA GLN A 62 -3.38 39.35 15.65
C GLN A 62 -3.02 39.69 17.09
N THR A 63 -1.94 40.45 17.27
CA THR A 63 -1.60 41.06 18.55
C THR A 63 -1.65 42.57 18.36
N GLU A 64 -2.65 43.22 18.97
CA GLU A 64 -2.79 44.69 18.98
C GLU A 64 -1.83 45.36 20.00
N ASP A 65 -1.23 44.57 20.90
CA ASP A 65 -0.33 45.05 21.96
C ASP A 65 1.15 45.04 21.57
N VAL A 66 1.89 46.04 22.10
CA VAL A 66 3.34 46.09 22.02
C VAL A 66 3.93 44.93 22.82
N MET A 67 4.51 43.94 22.13
CA MET A 67 5.18 42.81 22.75
C MET A 67 6.57 43.17 23.27
N ASP A 68 6.91 42.69 24.46
CA ASP A 68 8.28 42.72 24.96
C ASP A 68 9.17 41.66 24.28
N ARG A 69 10.48 41.76 24.47
CA ARG A 69 11.46 40.85 23.85
C ARG A 69 11.30 39.38 24.26
N ARG A 70 10.80 39.11 25.48
CA ARG A 70 10.62 37.75 26.00
C ARG A 70 9.40 37.12 25.35
N GLN A 71 8.30 37.86 25.26
CA GLN A 71 7.06 37.47 24.57
C GLN A 71 7.34 37.18 23.09
N LEU A 72 8.10 38.05 22.41
CA LEU A 72 8.49 37.84 21.02
C LEU A 72 9.30 36.54 20.82
N ARG A 73 10.27 36.26 21.71
CA ARG A 73 11.08 35.03 21.63
C ARG A 73 10.25 33.77 21.86
N GLN A 74 9.33 33.81 22.80
CA GLN A 74 8.42 32.69 23.05
C GLN A 74 7.56 32.41 21.82
N LEU A 75 6.97 33.44 21.25
CA LEU A 75 6.12 33.35 20.07
C LEU A 75 6.87 32.86 18.82
N LEU A 76 8.14 33.28 18.64
CA LEU A 76 9.04 32.72 17.63
C LEU A 76 9.28 31.22 17.83
N GLY A 77 9.52 30.78 19.07
CA GLY A 77 9.70 29.37 19.41
C GLY A 77 8.44 28.55 19.15
N GLU A 78 7.26 29.07 19.53
CA GLU A 78 5.97 28.45 19.27
C GLU A 78 5.71 28.31 17.77
N LYS A 79 5.98 29.36 16.98
CA LYS A 79 5.86 29.30 15.51
C LYS A 79 6.82 28.31 14.89
N GLN A 80 8.07 28.26 15.34
CA GLN A 80 9.04 27.28 14.87
C GLN A 80 8.56 25.84 15.16
N ASN A 81 8.01 25.58 16.34
CA ASN A 81 7.44 24.28 16.69
C ASN A 81 6.25 23.93 15.79
N GLN A 82 5.35 24.88 15.51
CA GLN A 82 4.22 24.67 14.58
C GLN A 82 4.71 24.32 13.16
N TYR A 83 5.76 24.97 12.66
CA TYR A 83 6.36 24.63 11.36
C TYR A 83 6.98 23.23 11.34
N MET A 84 7.67 22.84 12.41
CA MET A 84 8.26 21.50 12.51
C MET A 84 7.19 20.41 12.55
N ASP A 85 6.11 20.63 13.32
CA ASP A 85 4.96 19.72 13.40
C ASP A 85 4.23 19.59 12.05
N GLU A 86 3.96 20.70 11.36
CA GLU A 86 3.35 20.68 10.04
C GLU A 86 4.18 19.91 9.02
N ARG A 87 5.49 20.13 9.01
CA ARG A 87 6.42 19.41 8.13
C ARG A 87 6.44 17.91 8.44
N SER A 88 6.47 17.53 9.71
CA SER A 88 6.45 16.12 10.12
C SER A 88 5.17 15.42 9.65
N LYS A 89 4.02 16.10 9.72
CA LYS A 89 2.75 15.59 9.20
C LYS A 89 2.74 15.47 7.68
N ALA A 90 3.33 16.44 6.97
CA ALA A 90 3.50 16.36 5.52
C ALA A 90 4.38 15.16 5.11
N GLU A 91 5.49 14.93 5.82
CA GLU A 91 6.37 13.77 5.62
C GLU A 91 5.61 12.45 5.85
N SER A 92 4.76 12.38 6.88
CA SER A 92 3.90 11.19 7.11
C SER A 92 2.96 10.91 5.94
N VAL A 93 2.38 11.93 5.31
CA VAL A 93 1.51 11.74 4.12
C VAL A 93 2.30 11.17 2.95
N ASP A 94 3.53 11.63 2.75
CA ASP A 94 4.43 11.14 1.70
C ASP A 94 4.85 9.69 1.94
N ASP A 95 5.15 9.32 3.18
CA ASP A 95 5.49 7.94 3.55
C ASP A 95 4.33 6.98 3.28
N TRP A 96 3.10 7.37 3.63
CA TRP A 96 1.92 6.58 3.26
C TRP A 96 1.72 6.48 1.75
N HIS A 97 2.03 7.54 1.01
CA HIS A 97 1.95 7.52 -0.44
C HIS A 97 2.95 6.52 -1.04
N LYS A 98 4.22 6.55 -0.62
CA LYS A 98 5.25 5.59 -1.03
C LYS A 98 4.88 4.16 -0.68
N ARG A 99 4.29 3.93 0.50
CA ARG A 99 3.85 2.60 0.91
C ARG A 99 2.74 2.07 0.00
N ILE A 100 1.79 2.92 -0.41
CA ILE A 100 0.75 2.54 -1.38
C ILE A 100 1.37 2.16 -2.73
N GLU A 101 2.32 2.94 -3.24
CA GLU A 101 3.02 2.62 -4.50
C GLU A 101 3.82 1.31 -4.43
N GLN A 102 4.43 1.02 -3.27
CA GLN A 102 5.07 -0.27 -3.04
C GLN A 102 4.07 -1.42 -3.11
N LEU A 103 2.93 -1.30 -2.41
CA LEU A 103 1.87 -2.32 -2.44
C LEU A 103 1.30 -2.53 -3.85
N GLU A 104 1.22 -1.48 -4.66
CA GLU A 104 0.79 -1.59 -6.07
C GLU A 104 1.77 -2.40 -6.92
N ARG A 105 3.08 -2.21 -6.71
CA ARG A 105 4.12 -3.02 -7.36
C ARG A 105 4.03 -4.49 -6.93
N GLU A 106 3.91 -4.75 -5.64
CA GLU A 106 3.76 -6.12 -5.10
C GLU A 106 2.50 -6.82 -5.68
N LYS A 107 1.38 -6.10 -5.79
CA LYS A 107 0.16 -6.63 -6.43
C LYS A 107 0.37 -6.93 -7.92
N LEU A 108 1.08 -6.07 -8.66
CA LEU A 108 1.36 -6.30 -10.07
C LEU A 108 2.20 -7.57 -10.28
N GLU A 109 3.17 -7.81 -9.40
CA GLU A 109 3.97 -9.04 -9.40
C GLU A 109 3.10 -10.27 -9.14
N LEU A 110 2.23 -10.24 -8.13
CA LEU A 110 1.30 -11.34 -7.85
C LEU A 110 0.36 -11.59 -9.04
N TRP A 111 -0.13 -10.55 -9.69
CA TRP A 111 -0.97 -10.68 -10.88
C TRP A 111 -0.22 -11.38 -12.03
N THR A 112 1.04 -10.99 -12.25
CA THR A 112 1.89 -11.62 -13.26
C THR A 112 2.12 -13.11 -12.96
N GLN A 113 2.34 -13.45 -11.69
CA GLN A 113 2.48 -14.85 -11.25
C GLN A 113 1.18 -15.64 -11.46
N LYS A 114 0.02 -15.06 -11.12
CA LYS A 114 -1.29 -15.67 -11.32
C LYS A 114 -1.57 -15.94 -12.81
N THR A 115 -1.33 -14.96 -13.68
CA THR A 115 -1.53 -15.12 -15.13
C THR A 115 -0.62 -16.22 -15.71
N ARG A 116 0.65 -16.31 -15.29
CA ARG A 116 1.54 -17.40 -15.71
C ARG A 116 1.07 -18.77 -15.22
N LEU A 117 0.49 -18.83 -14.02
CA LEU A 117 -0.02 -20.06 -13.45
C LEU A 117 -1.24 -20.58 -14.22
N ILE A 118 -2.20 -19.71 -14.53
CA ILE A 118 -3.41 -20.03 -15.31
C ILE A 118 -3.04 -20.56 -16.69
N ARG A 119 -2.19 -19.84 -17.44
CA ARG A 119 -1.73 -20.29 -18.76
C ARG A 119 -1.07 -21.67 -18.71
N GLY A 120 -0.32 -21.96 -17.65
CA GLY A 120 0.30 -23.28 -17.49
C GLY A 120 -0.67 -24.37 -17.03
N GLN A 121 -1.79 -24.02 -16.36
CA GLN A 121 -2.87 -24.98 -16.07
C GLN A 121 -3.67 -25.29 -17.34
N GLU A 122 -3.98 -24.30 -18.16
CA GLU A 122 -4.69 -24.49 -19.45
C GLU A 122 -3.93 -25.48 -20.34
N LYS A 123 -2.61 -25.29 -20.51
CA LYS A 123 -1.77 -26.23 -21.26
C LYS A 123 -1.78 -27.67 -20.74
N LEU A 124 -1.84 -27.85 -19.41
CA LEU A 124 -1.90 -29.19 -18.82
C LEU A 124 -3.27 -29.85 -19.04
N LYS A 125 -4.35 -29.06 -19.07
CA LYS A 125 -5.69 -29.55 -19.41
C LYS A 125 -5.78 -29.93 -20.88
N GLU A 126 -5.25 -29.10 -21.78
CA GLU A 126 -5.15 -29.43 -23.22
C GLU A 126 -4.47 -30.77 -23.45
N VAL A 127 -3.34 -31.04 -22.77
CA VAL A 127 -2.64 -32.33 -22.89
C VAL A 127 -3.46 -33.52 -22.34
N LEU A 128 -4.32 -33.30 -21.34
CA LEU A 128 -5.21 -34.35 -20.82
C LEU A 128 -6.41 -34.62 -21.75
N ASP A 129 -6.86 -33.61 -22.48
CA ASP A 129 -8.02 -33.69 -23.38
C ASP A 129 -7.65 -34.22 -24.79
N GLU A 130 -6.35 -34.27 -25.14
CA GLU A 130 -5.77 -34.82 -26.40
C GLU A 130 -5.44 -36.32 -26.38
#